data_AF-A0A7J2HU64-F1
#
_entry.id   AF-A0A7J2HU64-F1
#
_cell.length_a   1.000
_cell.length_b   1.000
_cell.length_c   1.000
_cell.angle_alpha   90.00
_cell.angle_beta   90.00
_cell.angle_gamma   90.00
#
_symmetry.space_group_name_H-M   'P 1'
#
loop_
_entity.id
_entity.type
_entity.pdbx_description
1 polymer ?
#
loop_
_entity_poly.entity_id
_entity_poly.type
_entity_poly.pdbx_seq_one_letter_code
_entity_poly.pdbx_strand_id
1 'polypeptide(L)'
;MELEEIEKKVQAIERDLKYCEDLLNKEARMEFAKMVLEELSREVRKLLLRNIPEALRSRLSSMELKIRILYHRANALLSLQEE
;
A
#
# COMPACT_ATOMS: atom_id res chain seq x y z
N MET A 1 21.06 -3.71 2.09
CA MET A 1 20.21 -2.54 2.35
C MET A 1 20.46 -2.13 3.77
N GLU A 2 20.99 -0.93 3.94
CA GLU A 2 21.19 -0.33 5.25
C GLU A 2 19.84 0.06 5.85
N LEU A 3 19.78 0.21 7.18
CA LEU A 3 18.54 0.55 7.89
C LEU A 3 17.91 1.85 7.36
N GLU A 4 18.74 2.85 7.06
CA GLU A 4 18.31 4.13 6.49
C GLU A 4 17.62 3.95 5.12
N GLU A 5 18.12 3.02 4.30
CA GLU A 5 17.53 2.71 3.01
C GLU A 5 16.15 2.04 3.16
N ILE A 6 15.99 1.21 4.19
CA ILE A 6 14.70 0.59 4.53
C ILE A 6 13.72 1.67 4.99
N GLU A 7 14.15 2.60 5.83
CA GLU A 7 13.31 3.72 6.28
C GLU A 7 12.86 4.60 5.12
N LYS A 8 13.75 4.92 4.18
CA LYS A 8 13.41 5.68 2.97
C LYS A 8 12.35 4.95 2.13
N LYS A 9 12.46 3.63 1.98
CA LYS A 9 11.44 2.82 1.29
C LYS A 9 10.12 2.79 2.05
N VAL A 10 10.15 2.63 3.36
CA VAL A 10 8.94 2.69 4.20
C VAL A 10 8.22 4.04 4.01
N GLN A 11 8.95 5.16 4.03
CA GLN A 11 8.37 6.48 3.78
C GLN A 11 7.80 6.64 2.36
N ALA A 12 8.44 6.03 1.35
CA ALA A 12 7.90 6.03 -0.01
C ALA A 12 6.57 5.26 -0.09
N ILE A 13 6.52 4.06 0.48
CA ILE A 13 5.30 3.25 0.57
C ILE A 13 4.18 4.02 1.29
N GLU A 14 4.48 4.71 2.39
CA GLU A 14 3.49 5.54 3.11
C GLU A 14 2.91 6.66 2.24
N ARG A 15 3.75 7.33 1.44
CA ARG A 15 3.30 8.39 0.52
C ARG A 15 2.41 7.82 -0.59
N ASP A 16 2.81 6.72 -1.21
CA ASP A 16 2.06 6.11 -2.30
C ASP A 16 0.73 5.54 -1.80
N LEU A 17 0.72 4.98 -0.58
CA LEU A 17 -0.49 4.48 0.06
C LEU A 17 -1.49 5.61 0.35
N LYS A 18 -1.00 6.76 0.85
CA LYS A 18 -1.83 7.95 1.05
C LYS A 18 -2.38 8.47 -0.28
N TYR A 19 -1.56 8.48 -1.33
CA TYR A 19 -2.00 8.88 -2.65
C TYR A 19 -3.11 7.97 -3.21
N CYS A 20 -2.98 6.65 -3.03
CA CYS A 20 -4.04 5.70 -3.40
C CYS A 20 -5.34 5.94 -2.61
N GLU A 21 -5.23 6.21 -1.31
CA GLU A 21 -6.38 6.55 -0.48
C GLU A 21 -7.09 7.82 -0.97
N ASP A 22 -6.34 8.87 -1.31
CA ASP A 22 -6.90 10.12 -1.85
C ASP A 22 -7.58 9.92 -3.21
N LEU A 23 -7.03 9.06 -4.08
CA LEU A 23 -7.65 8.69 -5.35
C LEU A 23 -8.99 7.97 -5.14
N LEU A 24 -9.01 6.96 -4.27
CA LEU A 24 -10.22 6.18 -3.97
C LEU A 24 -11.28 7.00 -3.23
N ASN A 25 -10.88 7.96 -2.39
CA ASN A 25 -11.80 8.90 -1.75
C ASN A 25 -12.49 9.84 -2.75
N LYS A 26 -11.84 10.13 -3.88
CA LYS A 26 -12.41 10.91 -4.97
C LYS A 26 -13.04 10.04 -6.06
N GLU A 27 -13.07 8.71 -5.85
CA GLU A 27 -13.54 7.72 -6.82
C GLU A 27 -12.89 7.90 -8.20
N ALA A 28 -11.62 8.29 -8.21
CA ALA A 28 -10.88 8.66 -9.42
C ALA A 28 -9.76 7.66 -9.71
N ARG A 29 -9.60 7.29 -10.99
CA ARG A 29 -8.49 6.43 -11.49
C ARG A 29 -8.36 5.13 -10.69
N MET A 30 -9.45 4.41 -10.51
CA MET A 30 -9.52 3.29 -9.57
C MET A 30 -8.72 2.07 -10.02
N GLU A 31 -8.62 1.81 -11.33
CA GLU A 31 -7.74 0.77 -11.89
C GLU A 31 -6.27 1.09 -11.61
N PHE A 32 -5.89 2.37 -11.74
CA PHE A 32 -4.54 2.80 -11.43
C PHE A 32 -4.24 2.64 -9.93
N ALA A 33 -5.14 3.10 -9.05
CA ALA A 33 -5.00 2.91 -7.61
C ALA A 33 -4.89 1.42 -7.26
N LYS A 34 -5.70 0.55 -7.88
CA LYS A 34 -5.63 -0.91 -7.72
C LYS A 34 -4.25 -1.46 -8.10
N MET A 35 -3.72 -1.09 -9.27
CA MET A 35 -2.42 -1.53 -9.74
C MET A 35 -1.29 -1.13 -8.77
N VAL A 36 -1.30 0.13 -8.31
CA VAL A 36 -0.31 0.62 -7.33
C VAL A 36 -0.42 -0.15 -6.02
N LEU A 37 -1.63 -0.40 -5.52
CA LEU A 37 -1.84 -1.17 -4.29
C LEU A 37 -1.33 -2.62 -4.39
N GLU A 38 -1.43 -3.26 -5.57
CA GLU A 38 -0.83 -4.59 -5.81
C GLU A 38 0.69 -4.56 -5.75
N GLU A 39 1.32 -3.51 -6.29
CA GLU A 39 2.76 -3.31 -6.22
C GLU A 39 3.22 -3.07 -4.77
N LEU A 40 2.57 -2.14 -4.06
CA LEU A 40 2.87 -1.84 -2.65
C LEU A 40 2.73 -3.08 -1.76
N SER A 41 1.72 -3.92 -2.00
CA SER A 41 1.54 -5.20 -1.29
C SER A 41 2.77 -6.11 -1.45
N ARG A 42 3.30 -6.23 -2.68
CA ARG A 42 4.50 -7.04 -2.95
C ARG A 42 5.74 -6.43 -2.29
N GLU A 43 5.89 -5.11 -2.30
CA GLU A 43 7.02 -4.43 -1.67
C GLU A 43 7.01 -4.59 -0.14
N VAL A 44 5.87 -4.36 0.50
CA VAL A 44 5.71 -4.50 1.95
C VAL A 44 6.02 -5.94 2.37
N ARG A 45 5.50 -6.94 1.66
CA ARG A 45 5.82 -8.36 1.96
C ARG A 45 7.31 -8.66 1.83
N LYS A 46 7.99 -8.15 0.79
CA LYS A 46 9.45 -8.29 0.63
C LYS A 46 10.23 -7.67 1.79
N LEU A 47 9.75 -6.55 2.34
CA LEU A 47 10.39 -5.90 3.50
C LEU A 47 10.12 -6.65 4.80
N LEU A 48 8.91 -7.16 5.02
CA LEU A 48 8.53 -7.92 6.22
C LEU A 48 9.30 -9.24 6.38
N LEU A 49 9.76 -9.84 5.28
CA LEU A 49 10.60 -11.04 5.29
C LEU A 49 12.04 -10.77 5.76
N ARG A 50 12.44 -9.50 5.90
CA ARG A 50 13.80 -9.13 6.34
C ARG A 50 13.89 -9.10 7.86
N ASN A 51 15.11 -9.23 8.37
CA ASN A 51 15.40 -8.95 9.76
C ASN A 51 15.48 -7.42 9.96
N ILE A 52 14.36 -6.82 10.37
CA ILE A 52 14.20 -5.38 10.60
C ILE A 52 13.77 -5.13 12.05
N PRO A 53 14.07 -3.94 12.61
CA PRO A 53 13.59 -3.54 13.93
C PRO A 53 12.08 -3.70 14.08
N GLU A 54 11.64 -4.08 15.28
CA GLU A 54 10.22 -4.36 15.58
C GLU A 54 9.31 -3.16 15.28
N ALA A 55 9.78 -1.94 15.54
CA ALA A 55 9.05 -0.73 15.22
C ALA A 55 8.75 -0.60 13.71
N LEU A 56 9.71 -0.94 12.84
CA LEU A 56 9.51 -0.93 11.39
C LEU A 56 8.63 -2.10 10.94
N ARG A 57 8.77 -3.28 11.56
CA ARG A 57 7.92 -4.43 11.31
C ARG A 57 6.46 -4.11 11.60
N SER A 58 6.17 -3.53 12.77
CA SER A 58 4.82 -3.12 13.17
C SER A 58 4.21 -2.08 12.22
N ARG A 59 4.99 -1.09 11.78
CA ARG A 59 4.56 -0.11 10.75
C ARG A 59 4.23 -0.80 9.44
N LEU A 60 5.10 -1.68 8.94
CA LEU A 60 4.89 -2.44 7.69
C LEU A 60 3.67 -3.36 7.77
N SER A 61 3.43 -4.04 8.89
CA SER A 61 2.22 -4.85 9.07
C SER A 61 0.95 -4.00 9.05
N SER A 62 0.99 -2.80 9.66
CA SER A 62 -0.12 -1.85 9.61
C SER A 62 -0.39 -1.35 8.19
N MET A 63 0.67 -1.06 7.43
CA MET A 63 0.57 -0.72 6.01
C MET A 63 0.01 -1.87 5.17
N GLU A 64 0.44 -3.12 5.41
CA GLU A 64 -0.09 -4.29 4.68
C GLU A 64 -1.60 -4.42 4.86
N LEU A 65 -2.10 -4.25 6.10
CA LEU A 65 -3.52 -4.26 6.37
C LEU A 65 -4.26 -3.14 5.62
N LYS A 66 -3.73 -1.91 5.66
CA LYS A 66 -4.33 -0.77 4.97
C LYS A 66 -4.33 -0.95 3.44
N ILE A 67 -3.26 -1.47 2.86
CA ILE A 67 -3.19 -1.82 1.43
C ILE A 67 -4.31 -2.79 1.07
N ARG A 68 -4.51 -3.85 1.86
CA ARG A 68 -5.56 -4.84 1.62
C ARG A 68 -6.95 -4.22 1.64
N ILE A 69 -7.23 -3.36 2.62
CA ILE A 69 -8.52 -2.64 2.75
C ILE A 69 -8.76 -1.78 1.51
N LEU A 70 -7.78 -0.96 1.12
CA LEU A 70 -7.90 -0.08 -0.04
C LEU A 70 -8.04 -0.87 -1.34
N TYR A 71 -7.36 -2.01 -1.47
CA TYR A 71 -7.47 -2.87 -2.65
C TYR A 71 -8.89 -3.44 -2.80
N HIS A 72 -9.47 -3.94 -1.71
CA HIS A 72 -10.86 -4.41 -1.73
C HIS A 72 -11.84 -3.28 -2.06
N ARG A 73 -11.62 -2.08 -1.51
CA ARG A 73 -12.42 -0.90 -1.84
C ARG A 73 -12.31 -0.53 -3.33
N ALA A 74 -11.11 -0.54 -3.90
CA ALA A 74 -10.90 -0.28 -5.32
C ALA A 74 -11.67 -1.28 -6.19
N ASN A 75 -11.64 -2.57 -5.86
CA ASN A 75 -12.42 -3.59 -6.57
C ASN A 75 -13.93 -3.34 -6.44
N ALA A 76 -14.43 -3.03 -5.25
CA ALA A 76 -15.85 -2.76 -5.04
C ALA A 76 -16.34 -1.56 -5.87
N LEU A 77 -15.57 -0.47 -5.89
CA LEU A 77 -15.91 0.71 -6.69
C LEU A 77 -15.87 0.43 -8.20
N LEU A 78 -14.88 -0.35 -8.67
CA LEU A 78 -14.82 -0.75 -10.08
C LEU A 78 -16.02 -1.62 -10.48
N SER A 79 -16.41 -2.58 -9.65
CA SER A 79 -17.59 -3.41 -9.91
C SER A 79 -18.89 -2.61 -10.00
N LEU A 80 -19.01 -1.51 -9.24
CA LEU A 80 -20.17 -0.61 -9.32
C LEU A 80 -20.22 0.23 -10.60
N GLN A 81 -19.11 0.37 -11.33
CA GLN A 81 -19.08 1.09 -12.63
C GLN A 81 -19.35 0.19 -13.84
N GLU A 82 -19.23 -1.13 -13.66
CA GLU A 82 -19.46 -2.11 -14.72
C GLU A 82 -20.94 -2.53 -14.85
N GLU A 83 -21.82 -2.06 -13.94
CA GLU A 83 -23.28 -2.19 -13.99
C GLU A 83 -23.96 -0.96 -14.62
#